data_AF-A0A7J4JLT4-F1
#
_entry.id   AF-A0A7J4JLT4-F1
#
_cell.length_a   1.000
_cell.length_b   1.000
_cell.length_c   1.000
_cell.angle_alpha   90.00
_cell.angle_beta   90.00
_cell.angle_gamma   90.00
#
_symmetry.space_group_name_H-M   'P 1'
#
loop_
_entity.id
_entity.type
_entity.pdbx_description
1 polymer ?
#
loop_
_entity_poly.entity_id
_entity_poly.type
_entity_poly.pdbx_seq_one_letter_code
_entity_poly.pdbx_strand_id
1 'polypeptide(L)'
;MKTRAQSSLEFLYTVSFMVLLMTMCMLIYFQSANDSAVLSAYSESRRICQAVSALISSADAAGDGASIKFARPPSLADMNYSIYIMGSNRSIAVSYADQGTGCLFSTTNISNGSSSAFYVSGDAVVRNAGGGVLFG
;
A
#
# COMPACT_ATOMS: atom_id res chain seq x y z
N MET A 1 13.31 -44.88 -45.84
CA MET A 1 12.78 -44.89 -44.46
C MET A 1 13.58 -44.00 -43.48
N LYS A 2 14.92 -43.94 -43.56
CA LYS A 2 15.76 -43.10 -42.65
C LYS A 2 15.44 -41.60 -42.68
N THR A 3 15.15 -41.02 -43.84
CA THR A 3 14.85 -39.59 -44.00
C THR A 3 13.56 -39.14 -43.33
N ARG A 4 12.53 -40.01 -43.26
CA ARG A 4 11.27 -39.71 -42.56
C ARG A 4 11.45 -39.69 -41.04
N ALA A 5 12.26 -40.61 -40.50
CA ALA A 5 12.55 -40.67 -39.06
C ALA A 5 13.37 -39.47 -38.57
N GLN A 6 14.29 -38.97 -39.39
CA GLN A 6 15.08 -37.78 -39.08
C GLN A 6 14.19 -36.52 -39.05
N SER A 7 13.33 -36.34 -40.06
CA SER A 7 12.40 -35.19 -40.11
C SER A 7 11.42 -35.17 -38.93
N SER A 8 10.93 -36.32 -38.47
CA SER A 8 10.07 -36.39 -37.27
C SER A 8 10.82 -36.02 -35.98
N LEU A 9 12.12 -36.31 -35.89
CA LEU A 9 12.95 -35.97 -34.73
C LEU A 9 13.24 -34.47 -34.67
N GLU A 10 13.55 -33.86 -35.81
CA GLU A 10 13.74 -32.42 -35.95
C GLU A 10 12.45 -31.65 -35.62
N PHE A 11 11.29 -32.15 -36.03
CA PHE A 11 9.99 -31.59 -35.64
C PHE A 11 9.76 -31.67 -34.12
N LEU A 12 10.02 -32.83 -33.51
CA LEU A 12 9.87 -33.02 -32.05
C LEU A 12 10.78 -32.08 -31.25
N TYR A 13 12.03 -31.88 -31.68
CA TYR A 13 12.93 -30.92 -31.04
C TYR A 13 12.44 -29.48 -31.20
N THR A 14 11.96 -29.11 -32.38
CA THR A 14 11.45 -27.75 -32.64
C THR A 14 10.22 -27.45 -31.79
N VAL A 15 9.28 -28.39 -31.70
CA VAL A 15 8.09 -28.25 -30.85
C VAL A 15 8.47 -28.19 -29.37
N SER A 16 9.40 -29.05 -28.92
CA SER A 16 9.88 -29.04 -27.53
C SER A 16 10.53 -27.70 -27.18
N PHE A 17 11.34 -27.15 -28.08
CA PHE A 17 11.96 -25.84 -27.90
C PHE A 17 10.94 -24.70 -27.87
N MET A 18 9.94 -24.73 -28.75
CA MET A 18 8.85 -23.75 -28.75
C MET A 18 8.03 -23.79 -27.44
N VAL A 19 7.72 -24.99 -26.93
CA VAL A 19 7.01 -25.14 -25.65
C VAL A 19 7.84 -24.57 -24.50
N LEU A 20 9.15 -24.82 -24.48
CA LEU A 20 10.05 -24.31 -23.44
C LEU A 20 10.20 -22.78 -23.49
N LEU A 21 10.23 -22.20 -24.69
CA LEU A 21 10.17 -20.75 -24.88
C LEU A 21 8.85 -20.17 -24.37
N MET A 22 7.72 -20.81 -24.70
CA MET A 22 6.40 -20.36 -24.25
C MET A 22 6.28 -20.39 -22.73
N THR A 23 6.80 -21.43 -22.06
CA THR A 23 6.79 -21.52 -20.59
C THR A 23 7.67 -20.45 -19.96
N MET A 24 8.87 -20.18 -20.50
CA MET A 24 9.69 -19.05 -20.04
C MET A 24 8.95 -17.71 -20.20
N CYS A 25 8.34 -17.45 -21.34
CA CYS A 25 7.57 -16.23 -21.57
C CYS A 25 6.41 -16.08 -20.59
N MET A 26 5.68 -17.16 -20.30
CA MET A 26 4.61 -17.13 -19.30
C MET A 26 5.15 -16.82 -17.89
N LEU A 27 6.25 -17.44 -17.48
CA LEU A 27 6.84 -17.18 -16.16
C LEU A 27 7.27 -15.73 -16.00
N ILE A 28 7.92 -15.15 -17.02
CA ILE A 28 8.30 -13.74 -17.02
C ILE A 28 7.05 -12.85 -16.95
N TYR A 29 6.00 -13.19 -17.71
CA TYR A 29 4.74 -12.45 -17.69
C TYR A 29 4.10 -12.45 -16.29
N PHE A 30 3.97 -13.62 -15.66
CA PHE A 30 3.41 -13.74 -14.31
C PHE A 30 4.21 -12.93 -13.29
N GLN A 31 5.53 -12.96 -13.37
CA GLN A 31 6.38 -12.17 -12.49
C GLN A 31 6.17 -10.66 -12.70
N SER A 32 6.16 -10.20 -13.96
CA SER A 32 5.94 -8.78 -14.29
C SER A 32 4.57 -8.26 -13.86
N ALA A 33 3.54 -9.11 -13.97
CA ALA A 33 2.18 -8.78 -13.54
C ALA A 33 2.12 -8.62 -12.01
N ASN A 34 2.79 -9.52 -11.28
CA ASN A 34 2.86 -9.46 -9.82
C ASN A 34 3.63 -8.22 -9.34
N ASP A 35 4.78 -7.92 -9.95
CA ASP A 35 5.58 -6.74 -9.60
C ASP A 35 4.79 -5.44 -9.83
N SER A 36 3.99 -5.39 -10.90
CA SER A 36 3.11 -4.25 -11.18
C SER A 36 2.02 -4.08 -10.12
N ALA A 37 1.41 -5.19 -9.66
CA ALA A 37 0.40 -5.16 -8.60
C ALA A 37 0.99 -4.67 -7.26
N VAL A 38 2.18 -5.16 -6.89
CA VAL A 38 2.89 -4.74 -5.67
C VAL A 38 3.26 -3.26 -5.75
N LEU A 39 3.77 -2.79 -6.89
CA LEU A 39 4.12 -1.39 -7.08
C LEU A 39 2.90 -0.47 -6.99
N SER A 40 1.77 -0.90 -7.57
CA SER A 40 0.51 -0.18 -7.47
C SER A 40 0.07 -0.03 -6.02
N ALA A 41 0.03 -1.14 -5.27
CA ALA A 41 -0.31 -1.14 -3.84
C ALA A 41 0.62 -0.24 -3.02
N TYR A 42 1.94 -0.29 -3.28
CA TYR A 42 2.92 0.57 -2.62
C TYR A 42 2.71 2.06 -2.93
N SER A 43 2.37 2.40 -4.17
CA SER A 43 2.10 3.79 -4.54
C SER A 43 0.85 4.33 -3.83
N GLU A 44 -0.18 3.48 -3.71
CA GLU A 44 -1.43 3.84 -3.06
C GLU A 44 -1.29 3.93 -1.54
N SER A 45 -0.56 3.01 -0.91
CA SER A 45 -0.23 3.07 0.52
C SER A 45 0.51 4.37 0.86
N ARG A 46 1.46 4.77 0.00
CA ARG A 46 2.23 6.00 0.17
C ARG A 46 1.36 7.24 0.01
N ARG A 47 0.45 7.25 -0.97
CA ARG A 47 -0.55 8.31 -1.16
C ARG A 47 -1.43 8.46 0.09
N ILE A 48 -1.94 7.36 0.63
CA ILE A 48 -2.76 7.36 1.85
C ILE A 48 -1.96 7.91 3.03
N CYS A 49 -0.72 7.44 3.20
CA CYS A 49 0.14 7.91 4.28
C CYS A 49 0.38 9.43 4.21
N GLN A 50 0.71 9.94 3.01
CA GLN A 50 0.88 11.37 2.79
C GLN A 50 -0.42 12.16 3.01
N ALA A 51 -1.57 11.63 2.60
CA ALA A 51 -2.86 12.26 2.83
C ALA A 51 -3.20 12.37 4.33
N VAL A 52 -2.92 11.33 5.11
CA VAL A 52 -3.10 11.35 6.58
C VAL A 52 -2.14 12.35 7.22
N SER A 53 -0.87 12.38 6.80
CA SER A 53 0.12 13.34 7.29
C SER A 53 -0.28 14.79 6.97
N ALA A 54 -0.76 15.04 5.76
CA ALA A 54 -1.28 16.35 5.34
C ALA A 54 -2.53 16.74 6.14
N LEU A 55 -3.45 15.79 6.38
CA LEU A 55 -4.66 16.03 7.14
C LEU A 55 -4.36 16.40 8.59
N ILE A 56 -3.45 15.67 9.24
CA ILE A 56 -2.94 15.98 10.57
C ILE A 56 -2.37 17.40 10.61
N SER A 57 -1.47 17.71 9.67
CA SER A 57 -0.80 19.01 9.61
C SER A 57 -1.79 20.14 9.34
N SER A 58 -2.83 19.87 8.53
CA SER A 58 -3.89 20.83 8.24
C SER A 58 -4.81 21.06 9.44
N ALA A 59 -5.12 20.03 10.22
CA ALA A 59 -5.91 20.16 11.44
C ALA A 59 -5.15 20.96 12.51
N ASP A 60 -3.83 20.71 12.62
CA ASP A 60 -2.94 21.46 13.51
C ASP A 60 -2.86 22.94 13.09
N ALA A 61 -2.66 23.22 11.80
CA ALA A 61 -2.55 24.57 11.26
C ALA A 61 -3.88 25.35 11.27
N ALA A 62 -5.03 24.68 11.21
CA ALA A 62 -6.35 25.31 11.21
C ALA A 62 -6.71 25.97 12.55
N GLY A 63 -5.98 25.65 13.63
CA GLY A 63 -6.18 26.24 14.95
C GLY A 63 -7.23 25.53 15.80
N ASP A 64 -7.40 26.01 17.04
CA ASP A 64 -8.26 25.39 18.05
C ASP A 64 -9.73 25.29 17.62
N GLY A 65 -10.36 24.15 17.89
CA GLY A 65 -11.74 23.86 17.52
C GLY A 65 -11.93 23.38 16.07
N ALA A 66 -10.88 23.38 15.24
CA ALA A 66 -10.95 22.83 13.89
C ALA A 66 -11.30 21.34 13.93
N SER A 67 -12.20 20.91 13.05
CA SER A 67 -12.68 19.53 12.96
C SER A 67 -12.77 19.10 11.51
N ILE A 68 -12.00 18.09 11.14
CA ILE A 68 -11.90 17.57 9.77
C ILE A 68 -12.34 16.11 9.78
N LYS A 69 -13.32 15.75 8.95
CA LYS A 69 -13.69 14.34 8.78
C LYS A 69 -12.62 13.63 7.95
N PHE A 70 -12.06 12.57 8.49
CA PHE A 70 -11.23 11.63 7.75
C PHE A 70 -12.06 10.42 7.34
N ALA A 71 -12.25 10.26 6.03
CA ALA A 71 -12.82 9.06 5.45
C ALA A 71 -11.67 8.21 4.91
N ARG A 72 -11.42 7.07 5.55
CA ARG A 72 -10.43 6.11 5.08
C ARG A 72 -10.95 5.49 3.77
N PRO A 73 -10.14 5.43 2.69
CA PRO A 73 -10.48 4.64 1.53
C PRO A 73 -10.90 3.20 1.91
N PRO A 74 -11.89 2.61 1.23
CA PRO A 74 -12.45 1.32 1.64
C PRO A 74 -11.46 0.16 1.42
N SER A 75 -10.63 0.25 0.38
CA SER A 75 -9.61 -0.72 0.05
C SER A 75 -8.35 -0.04 -0.50
N LEU A 76 -7.25 -0.79 -0.51
CA LEU A 76 -5.98 -0.42 -1.11
C LEU A 76 -5.63 -1.53 -2.08
N ALA A 77 -5.67 -1.25 -3.39
CA ALA A 77 -5.53 -2.26 -4.44
C ALA A 77 -6.36 -3.54 -4.16
N ASP A 78 -7.64 -3.37 -3.81
CA ASP A 78 -8.59 -4.44 -3.44
C ASP A 78 -8.22 -5.26 -2.19
N MET A 79 -7.26 -4.80 -1.39
CA MET A 79 -6.86 -5.41 -0.13
C MET A 79 -7.35 -4.60 1.08
N ASN A 80 -7.60 -5.32 2.18
CA ASN A 80 -7.79 -4.70 3.48
C ASN A 80 -6.47 -4.13 3.99
N TYR A 81 -6.56 -2.97 4.62
CA TYR A 81 -5.39 -2.30 5.19
C TYR A 81 -5.73 -1.62 6.51
N SER A 82 -4.70 -1.35 7.29
CA SER A 82 -4.78 -0.66 8.57
C SER A 82 -3.85 0.56 8.57
N ILE A 83 -4.27 1.61 9.25
CA ILE A 83 -3.45 2.80 9.47
C ILE A 83 -3.16 2.87 10.96
N TYR A 84 -1.88 2.92 11.30
CA TYR A 84 -1.39 3.03 12.66
C TYR A 84 -0.62 4.35 12.80
N ILE A 85 -0.95 5.12 13.82
CA ILE A 85 -0.32 6.41 14.11
C ILE A 85 0.46 6.27 15.41
N MET A 86 1.71 6.73 15.41
CA MET A 86 2.57 6.88 16.58
C MET A 86 2.90 8.36 16.76
N GLY A 87 2.11 9.04 17.58
CA GLY A 87 2.26 10.44 17.96
C GLY A 87 3.64 10.78 18.52
N SER A 88 4.18 9.95 19.41
CA SER A 88 5.50 10.15 20.03
C SER A 88 6.65 10.15 19.02
N ASN A 89 6.59 9.24 18.03
CA ASN A 89 7.60 9.09 17.00
C ASN A 89 7.30 9.89 15.73
N ARG A 90 6.21 10.67 15.73
CA ARG A 90 5.78 11.46 14.57
C ARG A 90 5.65 10.63 13.29
N SER A 91 5.18 9.40 13.42
CA SER A 91 5.14 8.43 12.32
C SER A 91 3.76 7.81 12.11
N ILE A 92 3.43 7.60 10.84
CA ILE A 92 2.26 6.87 10.37
C ILE A 92 2.77 5.63 9.68
N ALA A 93 2.15 4.49 9.96
CA ALA A 93 2.38 3.24 9.27
C ALA A 93 1.07 2.78 8.63
N VAL A 94 1.08 2.54 7.32
CA VAL A 94 0.00 1.92 6.58
C VAL A 94 0.40 0.48 6.31
N SER A 95 -0.28 -0.47 6.94
CA SER A 95 0.00 -1.91 6.80
C SER A 95 -1.09 -2.56 5.94
N TYR A 96 -0.69 -3.34 4.95
CA TYR A 96 -1.55 -4.05 4.03
C TYR A 96 -0.92 -5.41 3.69
N ALA A 97 -1.69 -6.50 3.80
CA ALA A 97 -1.15 -7.86 3.74
C ALA A 97 0.10 -8.01 4.65
N ASP A 98 1.19 -8.60 4.13
CA ASP A 98 2.49 -8.74 4.82
C ASP A 98 3.45 -7.56 4.54
N GLN A 99 2.94 -6.47 3.98
CA GLN A 99 3.71 -5.30 3.57
C GLN A 99 3.25 -4.04 4.31
N GLY A 100 4.10 -3.02 4.31
CA GLY A 100 3.76 -1.76 4.95
C GLY A 100 4.52 -0.58 4.40
N THR A 101 3.98 0.61 4.58
CA THR A 101 4.63 1.87 4.19
C THR A 101 4.51 2.87 5.32
N GLY A 102 5.65 3.46 5.69
CA GLY A 102 5.73 4.48 6.72
C GLY A 102 5.93 5.87 6.14
N CYS A 103 5.38 6.87 6.81
CA CYS A 103 5.69 8.28 6.56
C CYS A 103 5.70 9.06 7.87
N LEU A 104 6.32 10.25 7.84
CA LEU A 104 6.43 11.13 8.99
C LEU A 104 5.45 12.31 8.86
N PHE A 105 5.11 12.90 10.01
CA PHE A 105 4.36 14.16 10.11
C PHE A 105 5.08 15.12 11.07
N SER A 106 4.76 16.41 11.01
CA SER A 106 5.46 17.44 11.79
C SER A 106 4.91 17.65 13.20
N THR A 107 3.59 17.49 13.38
CA THR A 107 2.87 17.80 14.62
C THR A 107 3.31 16.95 15.81
N THR A 108 3.54 17.57 16.96
CA THR A 108 4.18 16.92 18.13
C THR A 108 3.21 16.34 19.17
N ASN A 109 1.91 16.62 19.09
CA ASN A 109 0.92 16.16 20.07
C ASN A 109 -0.28 15.51 19.37
N ILE A 110 -0.19 14.21 19.11
CA ILE A 110 -1.29 13.43 18.52
C ILE A 110 -1.72 12.33 19.45
N SER A 111 -3.03 12.21 19.67
CA SER A 111 -3.61 11.09 20.40
C SER A 111 -5.00 10.74 19.87
N ASN A 112 -5.52 9.58 20.26
CA ASN A 112 -6.95 9.25 20.09
C ASN A 112 -7.78 9.56 21.34
N GLY A 113 -7.29 10.48 22.19
CA GLY A 113 -7.85 10.76 23.51
C GLY A 113 -7.45 9.77 24.61
N SER A 114 -6.99 8.56 24.26
CA SER A 114 -6.56 7.53 25.24
C SER A 114 -5.07 7.17 25.14
N SER A 115 -4.51 7.20 23.93
CA SER A 115 -3.12 6.81 23.65
C SER A 115 -2.53 7.69 22.55
N SER A 116 -1.22 7.90 22.60
CA SER A 116 -0.45 8.51 21.50
C SER A 116 -0.05 7.50 20.42
N ALA A 117 -0.36 6.22 20.59
CA ALA A 117 -0.14 5.17 19.61
C ALA A 117 -1.42 4.35 19.40
N PHE A 118 -2.00 4.39 18.19
CA PHE A 118 -3.33 3.84 17.95
C PHE A 118 -3.60 3.55 16.47
N TYR A 119 -4.59 2.68 16.23
CA TYR A 119 -5.13 2.42 14.89
C TYR A 119 -6.27 3.39 14.56
N VAL A 120 -6.31 3.85 13.31
CA VAL A 120 -7.36 4.75 12.81
C VAL A 120 -8.56 3.95 12.32
N SER A 121 -9.75 4.26 12.85
CA SER A 121 -11.03 3.72 12.39
C SER A 121 -11.37 4.16 10.95
N GLY A 122 -12.29 3.46 10.29
CA GLY A 122 -12.68 3.77 8.90
C GLY A 122 -13.28 5.16 8.73
N ASP A 123 -14.09 5.58 9.70
CA ASP A 123 -14.55 6.95 9.88
C ASP A 123 -13.93 7.47 11.17
N ALA A 124 -13.06 8.47 11.06
CA ALA A 124 -12.48 9.18 12.20
C ALA A 124 -12.65 10.69 11.99
N VAL A 125 -12.89 11.41 13.07
CA VAL A 125 -12.89 12.86 13.11
C VAL A 125 -11.57 13.32 13.71
N VAL A 126 -10.88 14.18 12.98
CA VAL A 126 -9.61 14.76 13.41
C VAL A 126 -9.88 16.16 13.91
N ARG A 127 -9.63 16.40 15.19
CA ARG A 127 -9.96 17.66 15.87
C ARG A 127 -8.72 18.28 16.48
N ASN A 128 -8.57 19.59 16.38
CA ASN A 128 -7.58 20.32 17.16
C ASN A 128 -8.21 20.79 18.47
N ALA A 129 -7.60 20.44 19.59
CA ALA A 129 -8.09 20.78 20.94
C ALA A 129 -7.20 21.82 21.65
N GLY A 130 -6.52 22.69 20.91
CA GLY A 130 -5.75 23.82 21.45
C GLY A 130 -4.41 23.43 22.12
N GLY A 131 -4.10 22.14 22.19
CA GLY A 131 -2.83 21.59 22.67
C GLY A 131 -2.33 20.39 21.87
N GLY A 132 -3.05 19.98 20.82
CA GLY A 132 -2.73 18.83 19.98
C GLY A 132 -3.90 18.39 19.11
N VAL A 133 -3.60 17.44 18.23
CA VAL A 133 -4.56 16.83 17.30
C VAL A 133 -5.10 15.54 17.88
N LEU A 134 -6.43 15.43 17.95
CA LEU A 134 -7.17 14.29 18.48
C LEU A 134 -7.87 13.53 17.34
N PHE A 135 -7.76 12.20 17.35
CA PHE A 135 -8.55 11.31 16.50
C PHE A 135 -9.68 10.67 17.31
N GLY A 136 -10.93 10.81 16.89
CA GLY A 136 -12.08 10.23 17.59
C GLY A 136 -13.30 10.00 16.72
#